data_AF-A0A4P7Y2K6-F1
#
_entry.id   AF-A0A4P7Y2K6-F1
#
_cell.length_a   1.000
_cell.length_b   1.000
_cell.length_c   1.000
_cell.angle_alpha   90.00
_cell.angle_beta   90.00
_cell.angle_gamma   90.00
#
_symmetry.space_group_name_H-M   'P 1'
#
loop_
_entity.id
_entity.type
_entity.pdbx_description
1 polymer ?
#
loop_
_entity_poly.entity_id
_entity_poly.type
_entity_poly.pdbx_seq_one_letter_code
_entity_poly.pdbx_strand_id
1 'polypeptide(L)'
;MRRYFITRGAKTTAGGTVVGGLTGFCITQVDIALEGHEVLCPVCKTTGVIVCVGPRLEQWARGRRVALSDDLCRCQCDPPPRLLADQFERFQTLTAEDSAAHRRSATASEAPAPTPAKNPTPKPTPSAFSEILESACERNWRFYQKQAEDVIAPGGKLIADPRLRNRLINSAYAQLWRLDNRFQWAGLAAFASKQVGCGLLHAAESIEKIQAEFEAAEQLRRSARKGVWGLFSAEERERQAKLREYERRLREYEQASRNNPVPDVDWRREGEPLSSVQQLYQHVYEMMAMGNTTLFLDVFPLHAFYKERGLGLLETCLSSRQNIFEDGLQRVLWPVGQVKLRFGIDYKEILQAFKAIDAGNIEESVVHLAWHEQRNILQPTMYTDQKLVALLRSNHLSYVTGIPSGAAQAIELTLASQCRSVDDGRVIEFSNNPIANLADIDQRMTFVLKAAAQFDKLLNSGERHRIEQALDDVAAGRGMR
;
A
#
# COMPACT_ATOMS: atom_id res chain seq x y z
N MET A 1 19.89 14.34 -6.27
CA MET A 1 19.52 14.25 -4.83
C MET A 1 18.70 15.47 -4.42
N ARG A 2 17.84 15.39 -3.40
CA ARG A 2 17.11 16.55 -2.87
C ARG A 2 17.68 16.99 -1.53
N ARG A 3 17.78 18.30 -1.31
CA ARG A 3 18.10 18.88 0.01
C ARG A 3 17.02 19.88 0.40
N TYR A 4 16.45 19.70 1.59
CA TYR A 4 15.27 20.43 2.03
C TYR A 4 15.67 21.69 2.80
N PHE A 5 14.89 22.75 2.67
CA PHE A 5 15.12 23.99 3.42
C PHE A 5 14.83 23.74 4.89
N ILE A 6 15.68 24.26 5.78
CA ILE A 6 15.51 24.09 7.21
C ILE A 6 14.72 25.26 7.79
N THR A 7 13.76 24.99 8.66
CA THR A 7 13.04 26.04 9.39
C THR A 7 13.36 26.03 10.88
N ARG A 8 12.93 27.08 11.58
CA ARG A 8 13.06 27.18 13.04
C ARG A 8 12.29 26.02 13.70
N GLY A 9 12.94 25.34 14.64
CA GLY A 9 12.40 24.15 15.31
C GLY A 9 12.91 22.83 14.74
N ALA A 10 13.56 22.86 13.57
CA ALA A 10 14.19 21.70 12.98
C ALA A 10 15.19 21.02 13.93
N LYS A 11 15.29 19.70 13.79
CA LYS A 11 16.14 18.87 14.65
C LYS A 11 17.48 18.55 14.03
N THR A 12 18.46 18.18 14.84
CA THR A 12 19.72 17.60 14.36
C THR A 12 19.78 16.10 14.62
N THR A 13 20.75 15.41 14.02
CA THR A 13 21.04 13.99 14.29
C THR A 13 21.38 13.70 15.75
N ALA A 14 21.76 14.72 16.53
CA ALA A 14 21.99 14.65 17.98
C ALA A 14 20.82 15.21 18.81
N GLY A 15 19.64 15.37 18.21
CA GLY A 15 18.46 15.93 18.89
C GLY A 15 18.52 17.43 19.16
N GLY A 16 19.51 18.13 18.61
CA GLY A 16 19.63 19.58 18.71
C GLY A 16 18.45 20.29 18.07
N THR A 17 18.09 21.48 18.54
CA THR A 17 16.94 22.25 18.01
C THR A 17 17.42 23.58 17.45
N VAL A 18 17.10 23.85 16.18
CA VAL A 18 17.35 25.14 15.54
C VAL A 18 16.43 26.18 16.18
N VAL A 19 17.01 27.20 16.81
CA VAL A 19 16.23 28.25 17.48
C VAL A 19 16.20 29.57 16.71
N GLY A 20 17.19 29.82 15.85
CA GLY A 20 17.24 30.99 14.99
C GLY A 20 16.39 30.85 13.72
N GLY A 21 15.67 31.91 13.35
CA GLY A 21 14.85 31.98 12.13
C GLY A 21 14.85 33.40 11.56
N LEU A 22 14.69 33.52 10.24
CA LEU A 22 14.58 34.81 9.55
C LEU A 22 13.13 35.29 9.55
N THR A 23 12.81 36.22 10.44
CA THR A 23 11.46 36.79 10.57
C THR A 23 10.97 37.41 9.26
N GLY A 24 9.76 37.01 8.84
CA GLY A 24 9.09 37.48 7.62
C GLY A 24 9.38 36.65 6.37
N PHE A 25 10.24 35.62 6.48
CA PHE A 25 10.48 34.65 5.42
C PHE A 25 10.13 33.26 5.94
N CYS A 26 8.91 32.83 5.63
CA CYS A 26 8.34 31.61 6.19
C CYS A 26 8.14 30.53 5.12
N ILE A 27 8.32 29.28 5.52
CA ILE A 27 7.76 28.10 4.85
C ILE A 27 6.68 27.58 5.78
N THR A 28 5.46 27.36 5.28
CA THR A 28 4.32 26.91 6.12
C THR A 28 4.16 27.72 7.43
N GLN A 29 4.32 29.05 7.35
CA GLN A 29 4.28 29.99 8.49
C GLN A 29 5.42 29.85 9.54
N VAL A 30 6.45 29.04 9.29
CA VAL A 30 7.63 28.89 10.15
C VAL A 30 8.85 29.55 9.49
N ASP A 31 9.58 30.37 10.25
CA ASP A 31 10.74 31.14 9.76
C ASP A 31 11.86 30.22 9.22
N ILE A 32 12.41 30.56 8.05
CA ILE A 32 13.55 29.83 7.48
C ILE A 32 14.83 30.04 8.28
N ALA A 33 15.66 29.00 8.35
CA ALA A 33 16.97 29.06 8.98
C ALA A 33 18.07 29.42 7.97
N LEU A 34 19.06 30.17 8.43
CA LEU A 34 20.21 30.61 7.65
C LEU A 34 21.51 30.19 8.33
N GLU A 35 22.59 30.10 7.55
CA GLU A 35 23.94 29.86 8.06
C GLU A 35 24.30 30.80 9.21
N GLY A 36 24.74 30.27 10.34
CA GLY A 36 25.04 31.01 11.56
C GLY A 36 23.89 31.12 12.56
N HIS A 37 22.67 30.65 12.24
CA HIS A 37 21.61 30.57 13.25
C HIS A 37 21.95 29.54 14.33
N GLU A 38 21.50 29.84 15.54
CA GLU A 38 21.78 29.05 16.72
C GLU A 38 21.01 27.72 16.73
N VAL A 39 21.68 26.70 17.26
CA VAL A 39 21.15 25.35 17.44
C VAL A 39 21.46 24.91 18.87
N LEU A 40 20.44 24.69 19.69
CA LEU A 40 20.62 24.18 21.05
C LEU A 40 20.91 22.69 21.00
N CYS A 41 22.10 22.26 21.40
CA CYS A 41 22.47 20.84 21.39
C CYS A 41 22.26 20.21 22.78
N PRO A 42 21.39 19.18 22.93
CA PRO A 42 21.17 18.54 24.23
C PRO A 42 22.33 17.63 24.65
N VAL A 43 23.15 17.18 23.70
CA VAL A 43 24.24 16.23 23.96
C VAL A 43 25.43 16.91 24.65
N CYS A 44 26.03 17.91 24.01
CA CYS A 44 27.14 18.66 24.61
C CYS A 44 26.67 19.84 25.48
N LYS A 45 25.35 20.10 25.56
CA LYS A 45 24.73 21.17 26.34
C LYS A 45 25.22 22.58 25.98
N THR A 46 25.77 22.76 24.78
CA THR A 46 26.19 24.06 24.25
C THR A 46 25.29 24.49 23.10
N THR A 47 25.23 25.79 22.86
CA THR A 47 24.66 26.35 21.63
C THR A 47 25.67 26.22 20.50
N GLY A 48 25.33 25.45 19.47
CA GLY A 48 26.06 25.42 18.21
C GLY A 48 25.50 26.42 17.20
N VAL A 49 26.14 26.51 16.05
CA VAL A 49 25.67 27.33 14.92
C VAL A 49 25.53 26.49 13.66
N ILE A 50 24.59 26.85 12.79
CA ILE A 50 24.45 26.22 11.47
C ILE A 50 25.66 26.56 10.60
N VAL A 51 26.30 25.54 10.03
CA VAL A 51 27.35 25.65 9.03
C VAL A 51 26.89 24.96 7.76
N CYS A 52 26.81 25.73 6.67
CA CYS A 52 26.33 25.26 5.39
C CYS A 52 27.43 24.47 4.66
N VAL A 53 27.21 23.16 4.45
CA VAL A 53 28.16 22.24 3.80
C VAL A 53 27.50 21.47 2.65
N GLY A 54 28.28 20.73 1.87
CA GLY A 54 27.78 19.84 0.84
C GLY A 54 27.28 20.55 -0.44
N PRO A 55 26.97 19.77 -1.49
CA PRO A 55 26.49 20.31 -2.75
C PRO A 55 25.17 21.04 -2.57
N ARG A 56 24.98 22.14 -3.30
CA ARG A 56 23.83 23.05 -3.21
C ARG A 56 23.73 23.93 -4.43
N LEU A 57 22.53 24.44 -4.70
CA LEU A 57 22.33 25.62 -5.54
C LEU A 57 22.49 26.87 -4.67
N GLU A 58 23.22 27.86 -5.17
CA GLU A 58 23.50 29.09 -4.41
C GLU A 58 22.23 29.88 -4.15
N GLN A 59 21.93 30.08 -2.86
CA GLN A 59 20.74 30.79 -2.43
C GLN A 59 21.01 31.55 -1.13
N TRP A 60 20.69 32.83 -1.16
CA TRP A 60 21.10 33.80 -0.14
C TRP A 60 19.89 34.59 0.34
N ALA A 61 19.86 34.88 1.64
CA ALA A 61 18.89 35.78 2.25
C ALA A 61 19.61 36.68 3.26
N ARG A 62 19.42 38.00 3.14
CA ARG A 62 20.12 39.02 3.95
C ARG A 62 21.64 38.77 4.06
N GLY A 63 22.27 38.41 2.94
CA GLY A 63 23.73 38.18 2.87
C GLY A 63 24.23 36.87 3.50
N ARG A 64 23.34 35.96 3.94
CA ARG A 64 23.70 34.65 4.51
C ARG A 64 23.10 33.52 3.67
N ARG A 65 23.78 32.38 3.61
CA ARG A 65 23.30 31.20 2.88
C ARG A 65 22.08 30.59 3.56
N VAL A 66 21.14 30.09 2.76
CA VAL A 66 19.97 29.36 3.28
C VAL A 66 20.41 27.97 3.77
N ALA A 67 19.95 27.59 4.96
CA ALA A 67 20.28 26.30 5.57
C ALA A 67 19.48 25.16 4.94
N LEU A 68 20.16 24.04 4.68
CA LEU A 68 19.58 22.87 4.04
C LEU A 68 19.75 21.61 4.91
N SER A 69 18.91 20.60 4.67
CA SER A 69 19.07 19.26 5.27
C SER A 69 20.48 18.73 5.00
N ASP A 70 21.05 18.06 6.00
CA ASP A 70 22.44 17.57 6.06
C ASP A 70 23.53 18.63 6.30
N ASP A 71 23.17 19.91 6.48
CA ASP A 71 24.10 20.93 7.01
C ASP A 71 24.50 20.66 8.45
N LEU A 72 25.59 21.25 8.91
CA LEU A 72 26.16 20.92 10.22
C LEU A 72 25.67 21.87 11.31
N CYS A 73 25.45 21.33 12.50
CA CYS A 73 25.46 22.06 13.74
C CYS A 73 26.87 22.02 14.32
N ARG A 74 27.60 23.14 14.24
CA ARG A 74 28.95 23.25 14.81
C ARG A 74 28.87 23.57 16.30
N CYS A 75 28.59 22.53 17.09
CA CYS A 75 28.70 22.53 18.55
C CYS A 75 29.97 21.77 19.00
N GLN A 76 30.09 21.43 20.29
CA GLN A 76 31.23 20.67 20.82
C GLN A 76 31.14 19.14 20.59
N CYS A 77 30.17 18.66 19.83
CA CYS A 77 30.06 17.24 19.50
C CYS A 77 31.03 16.89 18.37
N ASP A 78 31.66 15.72 18.45
CA ASP A 78 32.49 15.14 17.41
C ASP A 78 31.97 13.72 17.07
N PRO A 79 31.51 13.46 15.83
CA PRO A 79 31.38 14.42 14.73
C PRO A 79 30.27 15.47 14.96
N PRO A 80 30.36 16.64 14.30
CA PRO A 80 29.32 17.67 14.39
C PRO A 80 27.97 17.14 13.86
N PRO A 81 26.85 17.32 14.59
CA PRO A 81 25.54 16.81 14.19
C PRO A 81 25.04 17.42 12.88
N ARG A 82 24.19 16.71 12.14
CA ARG A 82 23.59 17.19 10.88
C ARG A 82 22.16 17.68 11.09
N LEU A 83 21.73 18.71 10.36
CA LEU A 83 20.36 19.21 10.35
C LEU A 83 19.45 18.23 9.60
N LEU A 84 18.29 17.94 10.20
CA LEU A 84 17.26 17.07 9.64
C LEU A 84 16.16 17.93 9.01
N ALA A 85 15.66 17.50 7.85
CA ALA A 85 14.52 18.13 7.22
C ALA A 85 13.28 18.07 8.13
N ASP A 86 12.65 19.22 8.33
CA ASP A 86 11.43 19.40 9.13
C ASP A 86 10.20 19.74 8.28
N GLN A 87 10.42 20.07 7.02
CA GLN A 87 9.39 20.28 6.00
C GLN A 87 9.85 19.74 4.65
N PHE A 88 8.91 19.41 3.77
CA PHE A 88 9.19 18.78 2.47
C PHE A 88 8.62 19.54 1.25
N GLU A 89 8.03 20.73 1.46
CA GLU A 89 7.46 21.56 0.38
C GLU A 89 8.53 22.32 -0.40
N ARG A 90 9.57 22.82 0.29
CA ARG A 90 10.67 23.57 -0.32
C ARG A 90 11.96 22.77 -0.24
N PHE A 91 12.53 22.50 -1.41
CA PHE A 91 13.78 21.76 -1.56
C PHE A 91 14.55 22.21 -2.81
N GLN A 92 15.85 21.95 -2.80
CA GLN A 92 16.71 22.02 -3.97
C GLN A 92 16.82 20.61 -4.59
N THR A 93 16.72 20.52 -5.91
CA THR A 93 17.07 19.30 -6.64
C THR A 93 18.45 19.47 -7.23
N LEU A 94 19.39 18.64 -6.80
CA LEU A 94 20.79 18.67 -7.21
C LEU A 94 21.05 17.54 -8.21
N THR A 95 21.72 17.89 -9.31
CA THR A 95 22.15 16.96 -10.33
C THR A 95 23.45 16.24 -9.91
N ALA A 96 23.83 15.23 -10.69
CA ALA A 96 25.12 14.57 -10.51
C ALA A 96 26.29 15.55 -10.75
N GLU A 97 26.11 16.53 -11.65
CA GLU A 97 27.10 17.57 -11.97
C GLU A 97 27.31 18.54 -10.81
N ASP A 98 26.24 19.01 -10.16
CA ASP A 98 26.31 19.88 -8.97
C ASP A 98 27.08 19.19 -7.83
N SER A 99 26.88 17.88 -7.71
CA SER A 99 27.55 17.02 -6.72
C SER A 99 29.02 16.77 -7.06
N ALA A 100 29.37 16.76 -8.34
CA ALA A 100 30.74 16.57 -8.83
C ALA A 100 31.55 17.88 -8.77
N ALA A 101 30.92 19.03 -9.09
CA ALA A 101 31.53 20.35 -8.98
C ALA A 101 31.93 20.67 -7.53
N HIS A 102 31.06 20.35 -6.57
CA HIS A 102 31.38 20.52 -5.15
C HIS A 102 32.56 19.62 -4.69
N ARG A 103 32.62 18.36 -5.17
CA ARG A 103 33.72 17.43 -4.86
C ARG A 103 35.08 17.93 -5.38
N ARG A 104 35.13 18.51 -6.58
CA ARG A 104 36.37 19.10 -7.14
C ARG A 104 36.89 20.28 -6.31
N SER A 105 35.98 21.04 -5.69
CA SER A 105 36.35 22.18 -4.84
C SER A 105 36.79 21.76 -3.43
N ALA A 106 36.28 20.65 -2.90
CA ALA A 106 36.63 20.14 -1.56
C ALA A 106 37.99 19.42 -1.52
N THR A 107 38.41 18.78 -2.61
CA THR A 107 39.70 18.04 -2.70
C THR A 107 40.94 18.94 -2.72
N ALA A 108 40.79 20.26 -2.73
CA ALA A 108 41.91 21.20 -2.70
C ALA A 108 42.39 21.58 -1.29
N SER A 109 41.77 21.08 -0.20
CA SER A 109 41.98 21.68 1.14
C SER A 109 42.17 20.72 2.34
N GLU A 110 42.48 19.43 2.19
CA GLU A 110 42.71 18.58 3.38
C GLU A 110 43.87 17.58 3.24
N ALA A 111 44.86 17.72 4.14
CA ALA A 111 45.97 16.78 4.34
C ALA A 111 45.67 15.85 5.54
N PRO A 112 46.13 14.59 5.57
CA PRO A 112 45.74 13.64 6.61
C PRO A 112 46.69 13.67 7.83
N ALA A 113 46.11 13.61 9.03
CA ALA A 113 46.81 13.40 10.30
C ALA A 113 46.68 11.93 10.78
N PRO A 114 47.63 11.41 11.59
CA PRO A 114 47.79 9.97 11.82
C PRO A 114 47.04 9.42 13.05
N THR A 115 46.85 8.10 13.02
CA THR A 115 46.10 7.26 13.98
C THR A 115 46.93 6.86 15.21
N PRO A 116 46.34 6.71 16.41
CA PRO A 116 46.93 5.93 17.50
C PRO A 116 46.20 4.60 17.79
N ALA A 117 46.95 3.71 18.45
CA ALA A 117 46.78 2.28 18.57
C ALA A 117 45.78 1.77 19.63
N LYS A 118 45.42 0.49 19.48
CA LYS A 118 44.47 -0.32 20.27
C LYS A 118 45.06 -0.82 21.60
N ASN A 119 44.19 -0.99 22.61
CA ASN A 119 44.32 -2.00 23.67
C ASN A 119 42.92 -2.35 24.28
N PRO A 120 42.79 -3.45 25.05
CA PRO A 120 41.76 -4.48 24.81
C PRO A 120 40.43 -4.33 25.58
N THR A 121 39.41 -4.97 25.01
CA THR A 121 37.98 -5.01 25.37
C THR A 121 37.63 -5.81 26.63
N PRO A 122 36.69 -5.34 27.46
CA PRO A 122 35.74 -6.17 28.19
C PRO A 122 34.48 -6.47 27.34
N LYS A 123 33.77 -7.56 27.65
CA LYS A 123 32.55 -8.05 26.97
C LYS A 123 31.42 -7.00 26.93
N PRO A 124 30.55 -7.00 25.89
CA PRO A 124 29.74 -5.85 25.54
C PRO A 124 28.41 -5.80 26.30
N THR A 125 28.21 -4.71 27.03
CA THR A 125 26.89 -4.08 27.22
C THR A 125 26.55 -3.34 25.91
N PRO A 126 25.28 -3.25 25.45
CA PRO A 126 24.95 -2.44 24.28
C PRO A 126 25.51 -1.04 24.49
N SER A 127 26.37 -0.58 23.58
CA SER A 127 26.93 0.76 23.72
C SER A 127 25.79 1.77 23.48
N ALA A 128 25.85 2.94 24.11
CA ALA A 128 24.88 4.02 23.89
C ALA A 128 24.67 4.36 22.39
N PHE A 129 25.64 4.01 21.53
CA PHE A 129 25.52 4.13 20.08
C PHE A 129 24.53 3.12 19.46
N SER A 130 24.46 1.89 19.97
CA SER A 130 23.46 0.88 19.56
C SER A 130 22.05 1.35 19.88
N GLU A 131 21.84 1.88 21.09
CA GLU A 131 20.54 2.41 21.52
C GLU A 131 20.12 3.64 20.68
N ILE A 132 21.06 4.53 20.35
CA ILE A 132 20.79 5.68 19.47
C ILE A 132 20.43 5.20 18.06
N LEU A 133 21.13 4.21 17.52
CA LEU A 133 20.88 3.67 16.18
C LEU A 133 19.54 2.92 16.12
N GLU A 134 19.24 2.06 17.09
CA GLU A 134 17.97 1.35 17.22
C GLU A 134 16.81 2.35 17.30
N SER A 135 16.95 3.39 18.13
CA SER A 135 15.96 4.46 18.22
C SER A 135 15.78 5.21 16.88
N ALA A 136 16.84 5.34 16.07
CA ALA A 136 16.77 5.97 14.75
C ALA A 136 16.09 5.06 13.72
N CYS A 137 16.35 3.76 13.75
CA CYS A 137 15.70 2.76 12.91
C CYS A 137 14.20 2.72 13.19
N GLU A 138 13.80 2.66 14.46
CA GLU A 138 12.40 2.66 14.86
C GLU A 138 11.68 3.96 14.44
N ARG A 139 12.33 5.12 14.62
CA ARG A 139 11.78 6.40 14.13
C ARG A 139 11.56 6.41 12.61
N ASN A 140 12.51 5.87 11.84
CA ASN A 140 12.34 5.74 10.39
C ASN A 140 11.20 4.79 10.04
N TRP A 141 11.11 3.63 10.70
CA TRP A 141 10.01 2.70 10.47
C TRP A 141 8.65 3.29 10.81
N ARG A 142 8.54 4.03 11.92
CA ARG A 142 7.31 4.77 12.25
C ARG A 142 6.94 5.74 11.15
N PHE A 143 7.91 6.49 10.61
CA PHE A 143 7.66 7.42 9.52
C PHE A 143 7.12 6.72 8.27
N TYR A 144 7.77 5.66 7.79
CA TYR A 144 7.33 4.95 6.58
C TYR A 144 6.04 4.13 6.80
N GLN A 145 5.84 3.58 8.00
CA GLN A 145 4.59 2.91 8.36
C GLN A 145 3.44 3.93 8.37
N LYS A 146 3.66 5.11 8.96
CA LYS A 146 2.68 6.18 8.99
C LYS A 146 2.30 6.67 7.59
N GLN A 147 3.26 6.75 6.67
CA GLN A 147 2.96 7.07 5.27
C GLN A 147 2.00 6.06 4.63
N ALA A 148 2.22 4.75 4.83
CA ALA A 148 1.28 3.75 4.35
C ALA A 148 -0.09 3.88 5.03
N GLU A 149 -0.11 4.05 6.35
CA GLU A 149 -1.35 4.22 7.10
C GLU A 149 -2.15 5.44 6.64
N ASP A 150 -1.51 6.57 6.36
CA ASP A 150 -2.20 7.78 5.89
C ASP A 150 -2.90 7.62 4.54
N VAL A 151 -2.46 6.69 3.71
CA VAL A 151 -3.13 6.36 2.44
C VAL A 151 -4.50 5.71 2.68
N ILE A 152 -4.62 4.83 3.68
CA ILE A 152 -5.81 3.97 3.86
C ILE A 152 -6.57 4.21 5.17
N ALA A 153 -6.00 5.01 6.06
CA ALA A 153 -6.47 5.29 7.39
C ALA A 153 -6.09 6.72 7.83
N PRO A 154 -6.44 7.77 7.05
CA PRO A 154 -6.14 9.15 7.40
C PRO A 154 -6.70 9.47 8.79
N GLY A 155 -5.87 10.04 9.66
CA GLY A 155 -6.22 10.30 11.06
C GLY A 155 -6.21 9.05 11.96
N GLY A 156 -5.61 7.94 11.52
CA GLY A 156 -5.44 6.72 12.31
C GLY A 156 -6.65 5.79 12.36
N LYS A 157 -7.70 6.07 11.57
CA LYS A 157 -8.87 5.20 11.47
C LYS A 157 -9.00 4.66 10.05
N LEU A 158 -8.99 3.33 9.93
CA LEU A 158 -9.14 2.65 8.65
C LEU A 158 -10.42 3.12 7.93
N ILE A 159 -10.30 3.55 6.66
CA ILE A 159 -11.42 3.99 5.84
C ILE A 159 -12.47 2.88 5.80
N ALA A 160 -13.72 3.17 6.15
CA ALA A 160 -14.73 2.14 6.31
C ALA A 160 -15.03 1.38 5.01
N ASP A 161 -15.05 2.08 3.86
CA ASP A 161 -15.32 1.50 2.53
C ASP A 161 -14.09 0.77 1.96
N PRO A 162 -14.11 -0.58 1.87
CA PRO A 162 -13.00 -1.35 1.31
C PRO A 162 -12.72 -1.04 -0.16
N ARG A 163 -13.73 -0.63 -0.94
CA ARG A 163 -13.55 -0.29 -2.35
C ARG A 163 -12.72 0.98 -2.50
N LEU A 164 -13.03 2.01 -1.70
CA LEU A 164 -12.23 3.22 -1.63
C LEU A 164 -10.80 2.93 -1.16
N ARG A 165 -10.62 2.14 -0.08
CA ARG A 165 -9.29 1.71 0.38
C ARG A 165 -8.49 1.04 -0.73
N ASN A 166 -9.10 0.08 -1.42
CA ASN A 166 -8.44 -0.65 -2.49
C ASN A 166 -8.04 0.28 -3.64
N ARG A 167 -8.88 1.26 -4.01
CA ARG A 167 -8.51 2.28 -5.02
C ARG A 167 -7.26 3.08 -4.62
N LEU A 168 -7.17 3.46 -3.34
CA LEU A 168 -6.03 4.20 -2.82
C LEU A 168 -4.75 3.34 -2.77
N ILE A 169 -4.88 2.06 -2.40
CA ILE A 169 -3.77 1.08 -2.44
C ILE A 169 -3.25 0.93 -3.88
N ASN A 170 -4.15 0.71 -4.85
CA ASN A 170 -3.77 0.59 -6.26
C ASN A 170 -2.98 1.81 -6.73
N SER A 171 -3.50 3.00 -6.41
CA SER A 171 -2.89 4.28 -6.76
C SER A 171 -1.50 4.43 -6.14
N ALA A 172 -1.34 4.10 -4.86
CA ALA A 172 -0.07 4.21 -4.15
C ALA A 172 1.01 3.29 -4.74
N TYR A 173 0.67 2.04 -5.08
CA TYR A 173 1.61 1.13 -5.75
C TYR A 173 1.99 1.62 -7.16
N ALA A 174 1.03 2.09 -7.95
CA ALA A 174 1.30 2.64 -9.27
C ALA A 174 2.19 3.89 -9.18
N GLN A 175 1.94 4.79 -8.23
CA GLN A 175 2.80 5.95 -7.98
C GLN A 175 4.21 5.56 -7.56
N LEU A 176 4.35 4.54 -6.69
CA LEU A 176 5.65 4.04 -6.26
C LEU A 176 6.48 3.54 -7.45
N TRP A 177 5.87 2.81 -8.38
CA TRP A 177 6.53 2.38 -9.62
C TRP A 177 6.89 3.54 -10.54
N ARG A 178 6.01 4.55 -10.68
CA ARG A 178 6.30 5.75 -11.50
C ARG A 178 7.49 6.56 -10.97
N LEU A 179 7.72 6.51 -9.66
CA LEU A 179 8.86 7.19 -9.04
C LEU A 179 10.18 6.43 -9.23
N ASP A 180 10.13 5.10 -9.35
CA ASP A 180 11.28 4.25 -9.64
C ASP A 180 10.84 2.96 -10.34
N ASN A 181 11.01 2.91 -11.66
CA ASN A 181 10.56 1.78 -12.49
C ASN A 181 11.29 0.47 -12.17
N ARG A 182 12.38 0.50 -11.38
CA ARG A 182 13.03 -0.71 -10.86
C ARG A 182 12.13 -1.49 -9.91
N PHE A 183 11.14 -0.84 -9.29
CA PHE A 183 10.15 -1.49 -8.44
C PHE A 183 9.06 -2.19 -9.26
N GLN A 184 9.46 -3.06 -10.21
CA GLN A 184 8.51 -3.81 -11.04
C GLN A 184 7.47 -4.57 -10.21
N TRP A 185 7.85 -5.08 -9.04
CA TRP A 185 6.90 -5.70 -8.12
C TRP A 185 5.79 -4.73 -7.69
N ALA A 186 6.11 -3.46 -7.39
CA ALA A 186 5.10 -2.45 -7.08
C ALA A 186 4.17 -2.17 -8.28
N GLY A 187 4.72 -2.14 -9.49
CA GLY A 187 3.91 -2.02 -10.72
C GLY A 187 2.95 -3.19 -10.91
N LEU A 188 3.44 -4.41 -10.73
CA LEU A 188 2.62 -5.63 -10.79
C LEU A 188 1.58 -5.67 -9.66
N ALA A 189 1.97 -5.30 -8.44
CA ALA A 189 1.08 -5.21 -7.28
C ALA A 189 -0.05 -4.20 -7.51
N ALA A 190 0.18 -3.10 -8.24
CA ALA A 190 -0.88 -2.17 -8.62
C ALA A 190 -1.97 -2.85 -9.46
N PHE A 191 -1.59 -3.69 -10.43
CA PHE A 191 -2.55 -4.46 -11.23
C PHE A 191 -3.21 -5.59 -10.44
N ALA A 192 -2.46 -6.31 -9.61
CA ALA A 192 -3.00 -7.37 -8.77
C ALA A 192 -4.02 -6.83 -7.76
N SER A 193 -3.67 -5.74 -7.08
CA SER A 193 -4.57 -5.02 -6.17
C SER A 193 -5.79 -4.45 -6.93
N LYS A 194 -5.63 -4.02 -8.19
CA LYS A 194 -6.78 -3.65 -9.04
C LYS A 194 -7.71 -4.82 -9.30
N GLN A 195 -7.20 -6.02 -9.60
CA GLN A 195 -8.04 -7.20 -9.75
C GLN A 195 -8.78 -7.57 -8.47
N VAL A 196 -8.13 -7.42 -7.31
CA VAL A 196 -8.82 -7.53 -6.01
C VAL A 196 -9.99 -6.55 -5.94
N GLY A 197 -9.78 -5.30 -6.33
CA GLY A 197 -10.84 -4.27 -6.38
C GLY A 197 -12.01 -4.64 -7.29
N CYS A 198 -11.74 -5.25 -8.44
CA CYS A 198 -12.79 -5.76 -9.34
C CYS A 198 -13.57 -6.91 -8.71
N GLY A 199 -12.90 -7.82 -7.98
CA GLY A 199 -13.55 -8.87 -7.21
C GLY A 199 -14.42 -8.31 -6.07
N LEU A 200 -13.97 -7.25 -5.39
CA LEU A 200 -14.77 -6.55 -4.37
C LEU A 200 -16.04 -5.94 -4.96
N LEU A 201 -15.94 -5.31 -6.15
CA LEU A 201 -17.11 -4.77 -6.85
C LEU A 201 -18.10 -5.87 -7.21
N HIS A 202 -17.61 -6.98 -7.75
CA HIS A 202 -18.47 -8.11 -8.11
C HIS A 202 -19.16 -8.74 -6.91
N ALA A 203 -18.45 -8.95 -5.80
CA ALA A 203 -19.04 -9.50 -4.59
C ALA A 203 -20.12 -8.57 -4.02
N ALA A 204 -19.85 -7.25 -3.96
CA ALA A 204 -20.83 -6.27 -3.52
C ALA A 204 -22.07 -6.23 -4.41
N GLU A 205 -21.89 -6.17 -5.73
CA GLU A 205 -23.00 -6.23 -6.69
C GLU A 205 -23.80 -7.52 -6.59
N SER A 206 -23.15 -8.66 -6.35
CA SER A 206 -23.82 -9.95 -6.20
C SER A 206 -24.70 -9.96 -4.95
N ILE A 207 -24.20 -9.43 -3.83
CA ILE A 207 -24.99 -9.28 -2.59
C ILE A 207 -26.22 -8.40 -2.83
N GLU A 208 -26.06 -7.27 -3.53
CA GLU A 208 -27.15 -6.34 -3.86
C GLU A 208 -28.19 -6.99 -4.80
N LYS A 209 -27.74 -7.71 -5.84
CA LYS A 209 -28.62 -8.42 -6.79
C LYS A 209 -29.44 -9.52 -6.10
N ILE A 210 -28.83 -10.30 -5.21
CA ILE A 210 -29.55 -11.31 -4.41
C ILE A 210 -30.57 -10.65 -3.49
N GLN A 211 -30.21 -9.53 -2.84
CA GLN A 211 -31.12 -8.78 -1.96
C GLN A 211 -32.32 -8.23 -2.74
N ALA A 212 -32.10 -7.71 -3.93
CA ALA A 212 -33.14 -7.15 -4.79
C ALA A 212 -34.17 -8.22 -5.21
N GLU A 213 -33.73 -9.44 -5.54
CA GLU A 213 -34.65 -10.55 -5.83
C GLU A 213 -35.48 -10.91 -4.59
N PHE A 214 -34.84 -11.03 -3.43
CA PHE A 214 -35.53 -11.33 -2.18
C PHE A 214 -36.62 -10.30 -1.85
N GLU A 215 -36.30 -9.01 -1.96
CA GLU A 215 -37.25 -7.92 -1.74
C GLU A 215 -38.40 -7.92 -2.76
N ALA A 216 -38.10 -8.17 -4.04
CA ALA A 216 -39.12 -8.30 -5.07
C ALA A 216 -40.06 -9.49 -4.81
N ALA A 217 -39.52 -10.63 -4.36
CA ALA A 217 -40.29 -11.80 -3.98
C ALA A 217 -41.18 -11.54 -2.75
N GLU A 218 -40.68 -10.84 -1.73
CA GLU A 218 -41.49 -10.42 -0.59
C GLU A 218 -42.62 -9.47 -1.01
N GLN A 219 -42.32 -8.48 -1.85
CA GLN A 219 -43.32 -7.53 -2.34
C GLN A 219 -44.39 -8.23 -3.17
N LEU A 220 -44.01 -9.21 -3.99
CA LEU A 220 -44.94 -10.05 -4.75
C LEU A 220 -45.81 -10.91 -3.81
N ARG A 221 -45.25 -11.52 -2.77
CA ARG A 221 -46.02 -12.28 -1.77
C ARG A 221 -47.01 -11.38 -1.02
N ARG A 222 -46.57 -10.17 -0.63
CA ARG A 222 -47.44 -9.17 0.03
C ARG A 222 -48.54 -8.67 -0.91
N SER A 223 -48.24 -8.42 -2.17
CA SER A 223 -49.23 -8.00 -3.18
C SER A 223 -50.22 -9.12 -3.50
N ALA A 224 -49.77 -10.37 -3.57
CA ALA A 224 -50.62 -11.55 -3.72
C ALA A 224 -51.61 -11.68 -2.55
N ARG A 225 -51.12 -11.60 -1.30
CA ARG A 225 -51.99 -11.66 -0.10
C ARG A 225 -53.03 -10.53 -0.06
N LYS A 226 -52.63 -9.30 -0.41
CA LYS A 226 -53.54 -8.15 -0.50
C LYS A 226 -54.50 -8.25 -1.69
N GLY A 227 -54.04 -8.77 -2.82
CA GLY A 227 -54.81 -8.97 -4.04
C GLY A 227 -55.88 -10.04 -3.88
N VAL A 228 -55.60 -11.12 -3.15
CA VAL A 228 -56.59 -12.12 -2.73
C VAL A 228 -57.72 -11.46 -1.94
N TRP A 229 -57.41 -10.59 -0.99
CA TRP A 229 -58.43 -9.82 -0.24
C TRP A 229 -59.16 -8.77 -1.10
N GLY A 230 -58.47 -8.12 -2.03
CA GLY A 230 -59.04 -7.11 -2.93
C GLY A 230 -59.92 -7.69 -4.06
N LEU A 231 -59.77 -8.97 -4.40
CA LEU A 231 -60.64 -9.68 -5.35
C LEU A 231 -62.06 -9.91 -4.79
N PHE A 232 -62.25 -9.74 -3.48
CA PHE A 232 -63.55 -9.73 -2.80
C PHE A 232 -64.18 -8.33 -2.69
N SER A 233 -63.55 -7.28 -3.25
CA SER A 233 -64.16 -5.94 -3.24
C SER A 233 -65.33 -5.86 -4.23
N ALA A 234 -66.34 -5.06 -3.91
CA ALA A 234 -67.56 -4.93 -4.71
C ALA A 234 -67.36 -4.09 -5.98
N GLU A 235 -66.23 -3.39 -6.13
CA GLU A 235 -65.95 -2.47 -7.23
C GLU A 235 -64.95 -3.03 -8.26
N GLU A 236 -65.39 -3.14 -9.52
CA GLU A 236 -64.61 -3.73 -10.61
C GLU A 236 -63.32 -2.95 -10.94
N ARG A 237 -63.33 -1.63 -10.73
CA ARG A 237 -62.14 -0.76 -10.94
C ARG A 237 -61.00 -1.08 -9.96
N GLU A 238 -61.31 -1.32 -8.70
CA GLU A 238 -60.31 -1.66 -7.68
C GLU A 238 -59.67 -3.01 -7.98
N ARG A 239 -60.49 -3.98 -8.37
CA ARG A 239 -60.03 -5.31 -8.79
C ARG A 239 -59.06 -5.24 -9.97
N GLN A 240 -59.40 -4.46 -11.01
CA GLN A 240 -58.51 -4.25 -12.16
C GLN A 240 -57.20 -3.52 -11.79
N ALA A 241 -57.26 -2.57 -10.85
CA ALA A 241 -56.06 -1.88 -10.35
C ALA A 241 -55.13 -2.85 -9.60
N LYS A 242 -55.69 -3.75 -8.78
CA LYS A 242 -54.92 -4.76 -8.03
C LYS A 242 -54.29 -5.83 -8.94
N LEU A 243 -54.99 -6.26 -9.98
CA LEU A 243 -54.43 -7.17 -10.99
C LEU A 243 -53.24 -6.53 -11.71
N ARG A 244 -53.38 -5.27 -12.16
CA ARG A 244 -52.27 -4.52 -12.78
C ARG A 244 -51.09 -4.32 -11.83
N GLU A 245 -51.36 -4.06 -10.55
CA GLU A 245 -50.33 -3.97 -9.52
C GLU A 245 -49.58 -5.31 -9.37
N TYR A 246 -50.29 -6.43 -9.30
CA TYR A 246 -49.71 -7.76 -9.22
C TYR A 246 -48.85 -8.10 -10.45
N GLU A 247 -49.37 -7.88 -11.67
CA GLU A 247 -48.61 -8.08 -12.92
C GLU A 247 -47.34 -7.24 -12.99
N ARG A 248 -47.38 -6.00 -12.48
CA ARG A 248 -46.18 -5.17 -12.37
C ARG A 248 -45.16 -5.78 -11.40
N ARG A 249 -45.60 -6.22 -10.21
CA ARG A 249 -44.72 -6.87 -9.23
C ARG A 249 -44.14 -8.19 -9.74
N LEU A 250 -44.91 -8.93 -10.52
CA LEU A 250 -44.44 -10.17 -11.14
C LEU A 250 -43.30 -9.89 -12.12
N ARG A 251 -43.45 -8.87 -12.98
CA ARG A 251 -42.36 -8.44 -13.89
C ARG A 251 -41.12 -7.94 -13.15
N GLU A 252 -41.30 -7.17 -12.08
CA GLU A 252 -40.19 -6.71 -11.23
C GLU A 252 -39.44 -7.91 -10.62
N TYR A 253 -40.16 -8.92 -10.12
CA TYR A 253 -39.56 -10.15 -9.60
C TYR A 253 -38.84 -10.96 -10.69
N GLU A 254 -39.47 -11.18 -11.85
CA GLU A 254 -38.83 -11.88 -12.96
C GLU A 254 -37.54 -11.18 -13.43
N GLN A 255 -37.54 -9.86 -13.48
CA GLN A 255 -36.34 -9.08 -13.82
C GLN A 255 -35.26 -9.19 -12.74
N ALA A 256 -35.63 -9.12 -11.45
CA ALA A 256 -34.68 -9.27 -10.36
C ALA A 256 -34.08 -10.68 -10.31
N SER A 257 -34.89 -11.71 -10.53
CA SER A 257 -34.45 -13.10 -10.61
C SER A 257 -33.48 -13.35 -11.76
N ARG A 258 -33.74 -12.79 -12.95
CA ARG A 258 -32.80 -12.82 -14.09
C ARG A 258 -31.47 -12.12 -13.82
N ASN A 259 -31.47 -11.12 -12.94
CA ASN A 259 -30.27 -10.36 -12.57
C ASN A 259 -29.51 -11.00 -11.40
N ASN A 260 -30.11 -11.95 -10.67
CA ASN A 260 -29.42 -12.68 -9.61
C ASN A 260 -28.39 -13.64 -10.25
N PRO A 261 -27.11 -13.62 -9.83
CA PRO A 261 -26.10 -14.58 -10.33
C PRO A 261 -26.38 -16.04 -9.93
N VAL A 262 -27.22 -16.28 -8.92
CA VAL A 262 -27.54 -17.61 -8.36
C VAL A 262 -29.03 -17.71 -7.98
N PRO A 263 -29.95 -17.63 -8.97
CA PRO A 263 -31.38 -17.77 -8.70
C PRO A 263 -31.68 -19.16 -8.12
N ASP A 264 -32.69 -19.24 -7.25
CA ASP A 264 -33.20 -20.49 -6.64
C ASP A 264 -32.26 -21.29 -5.71
N VAL A 265 -31.01 -20.83 -5.52
CA VAL A 265 -30.03 -21.48 -4.60
C VAL A 265 -30.01 -20.79 -3.22
N ASP A 266 -30.81 -19.75 -3.04
CA ASP A 266 -30.71 -18.88 -1.87
C ASP A 266 -31.54 -19.36 -0.65
N TRP A 267 -30.87 -19.55 0.48
CA TRP A 267 -31.47 -19.98 1.75
C TRP A 267 -31.28 -18.92 2.83
N ARG A 268 -32.38 -18.33 3.32
CA ARG A 268 -32.38 -17.37 4.42
C ARG A 268 -32.96 -18.01 5.68
N ARG A 269 -32.20 -18.01 6.78
CA ARG A 269 -32.70 -18.41 8.10
C ARG A 269 -33.55 -17.29 8.70
N GLU A 270 -34.58 -17.65 9.44
CA GLU A 270 -35.47 -16.68 10.09
C GLU A 270 -34.68 -15.82 11.09
N GLY A 271 -34.80 -14.50 10.99
CA GLY A 271 -34.07 -13.53 11.83
C GLY A 271 -32.71 -13.05 11.29
N GLU A 272 -32.16 -13.67 10.24
CA GLU A 272 -30.89 -13.24 9.64
C GLU A 272 -31.08 -12.14 8.58
N PRO A 273 -30.26 -11.08 8.59
CA PRO A 273 -30.38 -9.98 7.62
C PRO A 273 -29.93 -10.39 6.21
N LEU A 274 -28.98 -11.32 6.11
CA LEU A 274 -28.40 -11.82 4.86
C LEU A 274 -28.65 -13.32 4.71
N SER A 275 -28.86 -13.74 3.49
CA SER A 275 -28.96 -15.15 3.13
C SER A 275 -27.63 -15.89 3.23
N SER A 276 -27.68 -17.22 3.19
CA SER A 276 -26.47 -18.05 3.25
C SER A 276 -25.50 -17.72 2.12
N VAL A 277 -25.99 -17.49 0.90
CA VAL A 277 -25.14 -17.15 -0.25
C VAL A 277 -24.57 -15.73 -0.13
N GLN A 278 -25.38 -14.76 0.33
CA GLN A 278 -24.89 -13.41 0.61
C GLN A 278 -23.77 -13.41 1.67
N GLN A 279 -23.88 -14.25 2.71
CA GLN A 279 -22.83 -14.41 3.72
C GLN A 279 -21.53 -15.02 3.14
N LEU A 280 -21.60 -15.85 2.10
CA LEU A 280 -20.42 -16.37 1.41
C LEU A 280 -19.73 -15.27 0.60
N TYR A 281 -20.49 -14.48 -0.18
CA TYR A 281 -19.94 -13.32 -0.89
C TYR A 281 -19.36 -12.28 0.07
N GLN A 282 -20.03 -12.02 1.20
CA GLN A 282 -19.54 -11.13 2.24
C GLN A 282 -18.21 -11.62 2.83
N HIS A 283 -18.08 -12.94 3.07
CA HIS A 283 -16.83 -13.54 3.56
C HIS A 283 -15.67 -13.34 2.57
N VAL A 284 -15.91 -13.59 1.27
CA VAL A 284 -14.90 -13.34 0.23
C VAL A 284 -14.52 -11.86 0.18
N TYR A 285 -15.51 -10.98 0.21
CA TYR A 285 -15.32 -9.54 0.19
C TYR A 285 -14.43 -9.06 1.35
N GLU A 286 -14.72 -9.50 2.57
CA GLU A 286 -13.96 -9.15 3.77
C GLU A 286 -12.53 -9.70 3.73
N MET A 287 -12.36 -10.97 3.35
CA MET A 287 -11.05 -11.60 3.29
C MET A 287 -10.15 -10.97 2.24
N MET A 288 -10.68 -10.68 1.04
CA MET A 288 -9.93 -10.03 -0.03
C MET A 288 -9.55 -8.60 0.35
N ALA A 289 -10.47 -7.85 0.97
CA ALA A 289 -10.19 -6.51 1.47
C ALA A 289 -9.11 -6.51 2.57
N MET A 290 -9.19 -7.44 3.52
CA MET A 290 -8.23 -7.57 4.61
C MET A 290 -6.86 -7.97 4.09
N GLY A 291 -6.77 -9.00 3.24
CA GLY A 291 -5.51 -9.48 2.66
C GLY A 291 -4.77 -8.38 1.90
N ASN A 292 -5.47 -7.63 1.04
CA ASN A 292 -4.86 -6.53 0.31
C ASN A 292 -4.42 -5.36 1.21
N THR A 293 -5.22 -5.05 2.24
CA THR A 293 -4.86 -4.02 3.23
C THR A 293 -3.61 -4.43 4.02
N THR A 294 -3.52 -5.69 4.45
CA THR A 294 -2.35 -6.21 5.17
C THR A 294 -1.10 -6.23 4.30
N LEU A 295 -1.19 -6.67 3.04
CA LEU A 295 -0.07 -6.61 2.11
C LEU A 295 0.45 -5.19 1.93
N PHE A 296 -0.45 -4.24 1.71
CA PHE A 296 -0.08 -2.84 1.53
C PHE A 296 0.65 -2.27 2.76
N LEU A 297 0.12 -2.52 3.96
CA LEU A 297 0.73 -2.08 5.22
C LEU A 297 2.07 -2.77 5.52
N ASP A 298 2.36 -3.90 4.86
CA ASP A 298 3.63 -4.59 4.98
C ASP A 298 4.67 -4.13 3.96
N VAL A 299 4.30 -4.19 2.68
CA VAL A 299 5.22 -4.13 1.55
C VAL A 299 5.50 -2.69 1.10
N PHE A 300 4.51 -1.81 1.18
CA PHE A 300 4.70 -0.41 0.78
C PHE A 300 5.75 0.31 1.65
N PRO A 301 5.73 0.22 3.00
CA PRO A 301 6.76 0.83 3.83
C PRO A 301 8.18 0.35 3.52
N LEU A 302 8.35 -0.92 3.15
CA LEU A 302 9.66 -1.49 2.78
C LEU A 302 10.24 -0.79 1.54
N HIS A 303 9.43 -0.64 0.50
CA HIS A 303 9.84 0.06 -0.72
C HIS A 303 10.09 1.54 -0.46
N ALA A 304 9.21 2.20 0.29
CA ALA A 304 9.35 3.62 0.63
C ALA A 304 10.64 3.88 1.43
N PHE A 305 10.93 3.01 2.42
CA PHE A 305 12.16 3.04 3.19
C PHE A 305 13.37 2.87 2.27
N TYR A 306 13.41 1.80 1.46
CA TYR A 306 14.53 1.51 0.56
C TYR A 306 14.78 2.67 -0.42
N LYS A 307 13.72 3.19 -1.03
CA LYS A 307 13.80 4.29 -2.01
C LYS A 307 14.47 5.54 -1.44
N GLU A 308 14.21 5.87 -0.18
CA GLU A 308 14.70 7.12 0.43
C GLU A 308 15.98 6.95 1.24
N ARG A 309 16.19 5.77 1.86
CA ARG A 309 17.30 5.50 2.78
C ARG A 309 18.38 4.60 2.19
N GLY A 310 18.06 3.89 1.12
CA GLY A 310 18.96 2.96 0.45
C GLY A 310 19.13 1.62 1.16
N LEU A 311 19.85 0.71 0.50
CA LEU A 311 20.05 -0.67 0.95
C LEU A 311 20.74 -0.77 2.32
N GLY A 312 21.80 0.00 2.55
CA GLY A 312 22.61 -0.13 3.77
C GLY A 312 21.82 0.16 5.05
N LEU A 313 20.98 1.20 5.04
CA LEU A 313 20.09 1.50 6.17
C LEU A 313 18.95 0.49 6.26
N LEU A 314 18.43 0.01 5.13
CA LEU A 314 17.39 -1.02 5.15
C LEU A 314 17.92 -2.29 5.83
N GLU A 315 19.09 -2.77 5.43
CA GLU A 315 19.75 -3.94 6.02
C GLU A 315 19.99 -3.77 7.51
N THR A 316 20.46 -2.58 7.92
CA THR A 316 20.73 -2.27 9.33
C THR A 316 19.45 -2.22 10.16
N CYS A 317 18.38 -1.66 9.62
CA CYS A 317 17.17 -1.35 10.39
C CYS A 317 16.08 -2.41 10.31
N LEU A 318 16.13 -3.35 9.37
CA LEU A 318 14.99 -4.25 9.07
C LEU A 318 14.48 -5.00 10.29
N SER A 319 15.36 -5.55 11.14
CA SER A 319 14.99 -6.32 12.33
C SER A 319 14.29 -5.47 13.40
N SER A 320 14.60 -4.17 13.49
CA SER A 320 13.96 -3.23 14.41
C SER A 320 12.53 -2.86 13.99
N ARG A 321 12.08 -3.25 12.78
CA ARG A 321 10.72 -2.95 12.31
C ARG A 321 9.66 -3.54 13.23
N GLN A 322 9.84 -4.74 13.76
CA GLN A 322 8.85 -5.35 14.67
C GLN A 322 8.60 -4.52 15.94
N ASN A 323 9.61 -3.79 16.42
CA ASN A 323 9.55 -3.04 17.67
C ASN A 323 8.56 -1.86 17.62
N ILE A 324 8.22 -1.39 16.41
CA ILE A 324 7.31 -0.25 16.29
C ILE A 324 5.85 -0.59 16.65
N PHE A 325 5.50 -1.87 16.81
CA PHE A 325 4.14 -2.28 17.16
C PHE A 325 3.80 -2.05 18.65
N GLU A 326 4.75 -2.23 19.57
CA GLU A 326 4.50 -2.31 21.03
C GLU A 326 4.75 -1.00 21.79
N ASP A 327 5.25 0.02 21.12
CA ASP A 327 5.63 1.29 21.75
C ASP A 327 4.38 2.20 21.86
N GLY A 328 3.89 2.39 23.10
CA GLY A 328 2.58 2.97 23.45
C GLY A 328 2.28 4.42 23.03
N LEU A 329 3.08 5.02 22.14
CA LEU A 329 2.90 6.37 21.60
C LEU A 329 1.98 6.41 20.37
N GLN A 330 1.98 5.36 19.54
CA GLN A 330 1.11 5.26 18.35
C GLN A 330 1.02 3.80 17.89
N ARG A 331 -0.17 3.21 17.97
CA ARG A 331 -0.40 1.80 17.62
C ARG A 331 -0.42 1.63 16.11
N VAL A 332 0.51 0.83 15.57
CA VAL A 332 0.52 0.43 14.16
C VAL A 332 -0.80 -0.24 13.81
N LEU A 333 -1.40 0.18 12.70
CA LEU A 333 -2.58 -0.45 12.14
C LEU A 333 -2.18 -1.79 11.54
N TRP A 334 -2.72 -2.87 12.12
CA TRP A 334 -2.42 -4.22 11.68
C TRP A 334 -3.69 -5.09 11.71
N PRO A 335 -4.51 -5.04 10.65
CA PRO A 335 -5.88 -5.56 10.67
C PRO A 335 -5.97 -7.08 10.84
N VAL A 336 -4.92 -7.81 10.47
CA VAL A 336 -4.86 -9.27 10.67
C VAL A 336 -4.59 -9.67 12.12
N GLY A 337 -4.06 -8.75 12.94
CA GLY A 337 -3.71 -8.98 14.33
C GLY A 337 -2.44 -9.83 14.53
N GLN A 338 -1.83 -9.69 15.72
CA GLN A 338 -0.53 -10.31 16.05
C GLN A 338 -0.57 -11.83 16.17
N VAL A 339 -1.73 -12.41 16.52
CA VAL A 339 -1.87 -13.86 16.71
C VAL A 339 -1.78 -14.60 15.37
N LYS A 340 -2.42 -14.06 14.33
CA LYS A 340 -2.47 -14.70 13.02
C LYS A 340 -1.21 -14.40 12.19
N LEU A 341 -0.68 -13.18 12.28
CA LEU A 341 0.59 -12.81 11.66
C LEU A 341 1.26 -11.70 12.48
N ARG A 342 2.44 -11.97 13.05
CA ARG A 342 3.18 -10.95 13.79
C ARG A 342 3.66 -9.85 12.85
N PHE A 343 3.59 -8.62 13.31
CA PHE A 343 4.02 -7.45 12.53
C PHE A 343 5.55 -7.38 12.45
N GLY A 344 6.07 -6.95 11.30
CA GLY A 344 7.46 -6.51 11.18
C GLY A 344 8.52 -7.62 11.18
N ILE A 345 8.13 -8.88 10.94
CA ILE A 345 9.10 -9.99 10.81
C ILE A 345 10.05 -9.71 9.63
N ASP A 346 11.35 -9.85 9.88
CA ASP A 346 12.45 -9.59 8.95
C ASP A 346 12.78 -10.82 8.08
N TYR A 347 11.78 -11.31 7.35
CA TYR A 347 11.98 -12.44 6.44
C TYR A 347 13.12 -12.18 5.44
N LYS A 348 13.97 -13.19 5.24
CA LYS A 348 15.17 -13.10 4.37
C LYS A 348 14.85 -12.63 2.96
N GLU A 349 13.67 -13.00 2.44
CA GLU A 349 13.22 -12.62 1.10
C GLU A 349 13.15 -11.10 0.92
N ILE A 350 12.82 -10.34 1.98
CA ILE A 350 12.76 -8.89 1.95
C ILE A 350 14.14 -8.33 1.57
N LEU A 351 15.17 -8.68 2.35
CA LEU A 351 16.51 -8.16 2.12
C LEU A 351 17.10 -8.67 0.80
N GLN A 352 16.84 -9.93 0.44
CA GLN A 352 17.25 -10.49 -0.85
C GLN A 352 16.66 -9.71 -2.03
N ALA A 353 15.39 -9.32 -1.95
CA ALA A 353 14.75 -8.56 -3.01
C ALA A 353 15.40 -7.19 -3.24
N PHE A 354 15.68 -6.45 -2.17
CA PHE A 354 16.29 -5.12 -2.29
C PHE A 354 17.78 -5.19 -2.65
N LYS A 355 18.50 -6.25 -2.24
CA LYS A 355 19.85 -6.55 -2.73
C LYS A 355 19.84 -6.80 -4.24
N ALA A 356 18.87 -7.55 -4.75
CA ALA A 356 18.72 -7.81 -6.17
C ALA A 356 18.42 -6.52 -6.97
N ILE A 357 17.58 -5.60 -6.45
CA ILE A 357 17.37 -4.27 -7.08
C ILE A 357 18.68 -3.47 -7.17
N ASP A 358 19.47 -3.47 -6.09
CA ASP A 358 20.73 -2.72 -6.03
C ASP A 358 21.79 -3.30 -6.99
N ALA A 359 21.79 -4.63 -7.17
CA ALA A 359 22.62 -5.34 -8.13
C ALA A 359 22.15 -5.23 -9.60
N GLY A 360 20.95 -4.67 -9.85
CA GLY A 360 20.34 -4.58 -11.18
C GLY A 360 19.57 -5.83 -11.63
N ASN A 361 19.41 -6.83 -10.76
CA ASN A 361 18.67 -8.08 -11.04
C ASN A 361 17.18 -7.91 -10.69
N ILE A 362 16.44 -7.18 -11.53
CA ILE A 362 15.03 -6.82 -11.24
C ILE A 362 14.11 -8.04 -11.20
N GLU A 363 14.27 -9.00 -12.12
CA GLU A 363 13.48 -10.24 -12.13
C GLU A 363 13.66 -11.05 -10.85
N GLU A 364 14.90 -11.17 -10.37
CA GLU A 364 15.23 -11.88 -9.12
C GLU A 364 14.60 -11.17 -7.91
N SER A 365 14.62 -9.83 -7.90
CA SER A 365 13.93 -9.04 -6.87
C SER A 365 12.43 -9.32 -6.82
N VAL A 366 11.80 -9.36 -7.99
CA VAL A 366 10.38 -9.67 -8.15
C VAL A 366 10.06 -11.07 -7.61
N VAL A 367 10.90 -12.07 -7.87
CA VAL A 367 10.74 -13.42 -7.32
C VAL A 367 10.80 -13.42 -5.79
N HIS A 368 11.75 -12.71 -5.20
CA HIS A 368 11.89 -12.64 -3.75
C HIS A 368 10.68 -11.94 -3.08
N LEU A 369 10.23 -10.80 -3.62
CA LEU A 369 9.03 -10.13 -3.12
C LEU A 369 7.77 -10.97 -3.30
N ALA A 370 7.65 -11.70 -4.41
CA ALA A 370 6.56 -12.65 -4.61
C ALA A 370 6.53 -13.72 -3.53
N TRP A 371 7.67 -14.33 -3.20
CA TRP A 371 7.73 -15.30 -2.11
C TRP A 371 7.38 -14.70 -0.76
N HIS A 372 7.87 -13.48 -0.46
CA HIS A 372 7.51 -12.78 0.76
C HIS A 372 6.00 -12.56 0.86
N GLU A 373 5.39 -11.96 -0.16
CA GLU A 373 3.95 -11.71 -0.16
C GLU A 373 3.11 -12.98 -0.14
N GLN A 374 3.40 -13.94 -1.02
CA GLN A 374 2.54 -15.10 -1.21
C GLN A 374 2.68 -16.14 -0.10
N ARG A 375 3.89 -16.34 0.43
CA ARG A 375 4.17 -17.32 1.49
C ARG A 375 4.06 -16.72 2.88
N ASN A 376 4.78 -15.64 3.12
CA ASN A 376 4.99 -15.15 4.47
C ASN A 376 3.81 -14.28 4.95
N ILE A 377 3.07 -13.65 4.02
CA ILE A 377 1.92 -12.81 4.33
C ILE A 377 0.60 -13.49 3.96
N LEU A 378 0.32 -13.72 2.67
CA LEU A 378 -0.99 -14.20 2.21
C LEU A 378 -1.35 -15.62 2.67
N GLN A 379 -0.38 -16.54 2.75
CA GLN A 379 -0.66 -17.89 3.21
C GLN A 379 -1.24 -17.90 4.65
N PRO A 380 -0.55 -17.36 5.68
CA PRO A 380 -1.09 -17.37 7.03
C PRO A 380 -2.29 -16.43 7.22
N THR A 381 -2.39 -15.33 6.46
CA THR A 381 -3.48 -14.34 6.61
C THR A 381 -4.79 -14.78 5.96
N MET A 382 -4.72 -15.42 4.79
CA MET A 382 -5.88 -15.62 3.91
C MET A 382 -6.04 -17.07 3.46
N TYR A 383 -5.00 -17.70 2.92
CA TYR A 383 -5.11 -19.03 2.29
C TYR A 383 -5.09 -20.21 3.28
N THR A 384 -5.04 -19.96 4.58
CA THR A 384 -5.31 -20.94 5.65
C THR A 384 -6.78 -20.96 6.09
N ASP A 385 -7.59 -19.99 5.65
CA ASP A 385 -9.02 -19.93 5.96
C ASP A 385 -9.79 -20.97 5.14
N GLN A 386 -10.23 -22.06 5.78
CA GLN A 386 -10.86 -23.20 5.09
C GLN A 386 -12.11 -22.79 4.31
N LYS A 387 -12.88 -21.82 4.83
CA LYS A 387 -14.09 -21.33 4.17
C LYS A 387 -13.74 -20.60 2.88
N LEU A 388 -12.76 -19.70 2.90
CA LEU A 388 -12.28 -19.02 1.71
C LEU A 388 -11.69 -20.01 0.69
N VAL A 389 -10.86 -20.95 1.13
CA VAL A 389 -10.26 -21.96 0.24
C VAL A 389 -11.34 -22.78 -0.47
N ALA A 390 -12.38 -23.22 0.25
CA ALA A 390 -13.50 -23.93 -0.34
C ALA A 390 -14.25 -23.06 -1.38
N LEU A 391 -14.45 -21.77 -1.09
CA LEU A 391 -15.11 -20.84 -1.99
C LEU A 391 -14.30 -20.58 -3.27
N LEU A 392 -12.99 -20.36 -3.14
CA LEU A 392 -12.11 -20.16 -4.29
C LEU A 392 -12.08 -21.39 -5.21
N ARG A 393 -12.02 -22.59 -4.62
CA ARG A 393 -12.06 -23.85 -5.39
C ARG A 393 -13.40 -24.05 -6.08
N SER A 394 -14.51 -23.74 -5.40
CA SER A 394 -15.85 -23.87 -5.97
C SER A 394 -16.07 -22.87 -7.10
N ASN A 395 -15.62 -21.62 -6.94
CA ASN A 395 -15.61 -20.61 -8.00
C ASN A 395 -14.79 -21.09 -9.21
N HIS A 396 -13.59 -21.62 -8.97
CA HIS A 396 -12.73 -22.08 -10.06
C HIS A 396 -13.35 -23.27 -10.82
N LEU A 397 -13.86 -24.26 -10.10
CA LEU A 397 -14.58 -25.39 -10.69
C LEU A 397 -15.75 -24.91 -11.55
N SER A 398 -16.57 -23.99 -11.02
CA SER A 398 -17.73 -23.44 -11.73
C SER A 398 -17.33 -22.62 -12.95
N TYR A 399 -16.25 -21.84 -12.88
CA TYR A 399 -15.72 -21.09 -14.02
C TYR A 399 -15.25 -22.02 -15.15
N VAL A 400 -14.47 -23.05 -14.82
CA VAL A 400 -13.89 -23.99 -15.80
C VAL A 400 -14.96 -24.93 -16.38
N THR A 401 -15.93 -25.38 -15.59
CA THR A 401 -16.96 -26.33 -16.03
C THR A 401 -18.22 -25.67 -16.57
N GLY A 402 -18.42 -24.37 -16.31
CA GLY A 402 -19.65 -23.65 -16.63
C GLY A 402 -20.84 -24.02 -15.75
N ILE A 403 -20.65 -24.77 -14.66
CA ILE A 403 -21.72 -25.27 -13.79
C ILE A 403 -21.49 -24.86 -12.33
N PRO A 404 -22.43 -24.15 -11.67
CA PRO A 404 -23.60 -23.47 -12.24
C PRO A 404 -23.20 -22.29 -13.13
N SER A 405 -24.02 -21.96 -14.12
CA SER A 405 -23.74 -20.86 -15.05
C SER A 405 -23.96 -19.49 -14.40
N GLY A 406 -23.08 -18.52 -14.67
CA GLY A 406 -23.33 -17.10 -14.37
C GLY A 406 -22.87 -16.60 -12.98
N ALA A 407 -22.37 -17.49 -12.11
CA ALA A 407 -21.97 -17.14 -10.74
C ALA A 407 -20.45 -16.98 -10.55
N ALA A 408 -19.63 -17.57 -11.43
CA ALA A 408 -18.19 -17.68 -11.25
C ALA A 408 -17.42 -16.58 -11.99
N GLN A 409 -16.31 -16.15 -11.39
CA GLN A 409 -15.35 -15.25 -12.00
C GLN A 409 -14.06 -15.97 -12.39
N ALA A 410 -13.49 -15.57 -13.52
CA ALA A 410 -12.16 -15.97 -13.91
C ALA A 410 -11.14 -15.56 -12.83
N ILE A 411 -10.26 -16.48 -12.46
CA ILE A 411 -9.07 -16.15 -11.67
C ILE A 411 -8.01 -15.72 -12.67
N GLU A 412 -7.97 -14.43 -12.97
CA GLU A 412 -7.06 -13.84 -13.96
C GLU A 412 -6.43 -12.53 -13.46
N LEU A 413 -5.24 -12.22 -13.98
CA LEU A 413 -4.59 -10.93 -13.83
C LEU A 413 -4.56 -10.21 -15.17
N THR A 414 -5.20 -9.05 -15.23
CA THR A 414 -5.23 -8.21 -16.42
C THR A 414 -4.37 -6.96 -16.22
N LEU A 415 -3.30 -6.83 -17.02
CA LEU A 415 -2.35 -5.70 -17.04
C LEU A 415 -2.93 -4.49 -17.79
N ALA A 416 -4.13 -4.08 -17.35
CA ALA A 416 -4.88 -2.93 -17.84
C ALA A 416 -5.57 -2.22 -16.66
N SER A 417 -5.98 -0.97 -16.83
CA SER A 417 -6.65 -0.20 -15.78
C SER A 417 -8.11 -0.64 -15.53
N GLN A 418 -8.78 -1.21 -16.53
CA GLN A 418 -10.17 -1.69 -16.42
C GLN A 418 -10.33 -3.06 -15.77
N CYS A 419 -11.54 -3.34 -15.26
CA CYS A 419 -11.95 -4.65 -14.74
C CYS A 419 -12.35 -5.65 -15.82
N ARG A 420 -12.73 -5.17 -17.01
CA ARG A 420 -13.06 -6.05 -18.14
C ARG A 420 -11.79 -6.65 -18.72
N SER A 421 -11.84 -7.95 -18.99
CA SER A 421 -10.79 -8.67 -19.70
C SER A 421 -10.55 -8.07 -21.09
N VAL A 422 -9.32 -8.15 -21.57
CA VAL A 422 -8.88 -7.62 -22.87
C VAL A 422 -8.19 -8.72 -23.67
N ASP A 423 -8.59 -8.91 -24.92
CA ASP A 423 -8.05 -9.98 -25.77
C ASP A 423 -6.84 -9.49 -26.58
N ASP A 424 -5.75 -9.15 -25.88
CA ASP A 424 -4.52 -8.62 -26.49
C ASP A 424 -3.22 -9.07 -25.80
N GLY A 425 -3.27 -10.19 -25.08
CA GLY A 425 -2.11 -10.77 -24.41
C GLY A 425 -1.72 -10.11 -23.08
N ARG A 426 -2.52 -9.15 -22.58
CA ARG A 426 -2.36 -8.56 -21.24
C ARG A 426 -3.10 -9.30 -20.13
N VAL A 427 -3.80 -10.38 -20.47
CA VAL A 427 -4.53 -11.23 -19.54
C VAL A 427 -3.71 -12.48 -19.26
N ILE A 428 -3.51 -12.75 -17.97
CA ILE A 428 -2.85 -13.95 -17.48
C ILE A 428 -3.88 -14.75 -16.69
N GLU A 429 -4.24 -15.91 -17.20
CA GLU A 429 -5.15 -16.83 -16.51
C GLU A 429 -4.40 -17.75 -15.54
N PHE A 430 -5.07 -18.11 -14.43
CA PHE A 430 -4.55 -19.02 -13.42
C PHE A 430 -4.40 -20.46 -13.95
N SER A 431 -5.49 -21.09 -14.36
CA SER A 431 -5.50 -22.47 -14.84
C SER A 431 -6.79 -22.78 -15.59
N ASN A 432 -6.74 -23.76 -16.48
CA ASN A 432 -7.92 -24.36 -17.12
C ASN A 432 -8.23 -25.75 -16.55
N ASN A 433 -7.50 -26.17 -15.50
CA ASN A 433 -7.73 -27.44 -14.82
C ASN A 433 -8.80 -27.27 -13.73
N PRO A 434 -9.95 -27.98 -13.77
CA PRO A 434 -11.06 -27.79 -12.84
C PRO A 434 -10.71 -28.08 -11.37
N ILE A 435 -9.65 -28.85 -11.10
CA ILE A 435 -9.19 -29.17 -9.75
C ILE A 435 -8.02 -28.30 -9.28
N ALA A 436 -7.60 -27.31 -10.06
CA ALA A 436 -6.54 -26.39 -9.65
C ALA A 436 -6.94 -25.61 -8.39
N ASN A 437 -5.94 -25.28 -7.58
CA ASN A 437 -6.15 -24.72 -6.25
C ASN A 437 -5.29 -23.49 -6.04
N LEU A 438 -5.91 -22.29 -6.06
CA LEU A 438 -5.19 -21.04 -5.81
C LEU A 438 -4.61 -20.97 -4.38
N ALA A 439 -5.17 -21.71 -3.42
CA ALA A 439 -4.64 -21.73 -2.06
C ALA A 439 -3.36 -22.58 -1.93
N ASP A 440 -3.11 -23.47 -2.90
CA ASP A 440 -1.85 -24.20 -3.02
C ASP A 440 -0.74 -23.22 -3.44
N ILE A 441 0.33 -23.19 -2.64
CA ILE A 441 1.37 -22.17 -2.81
C ILE A 441 2.16 -22.35 -4.09
N ASP A 442 2.42 -23.59 -4.52
CA ASP A 442 3.24 -23.86 -5.69
C ASP A 442 2.47 -23.52 -6.98
N GLN A 443 1.19 -23.87 -7.04
CA GLN A 443 0.30 -23.47 -8.13
C GLN A 443 0.15 -21.94 -8.18
N ARG A 444 -0.05 -21.29 -7.03
CA ARG A 444 -0.19 -19.83 -6.97
C ARG A 444 1.10 -19.12 -7.36
N MET A 445 2.26 -19.58 -6.91
CA MET A 445 3.55 -19.01 -7.28
C MET A 445 3.82 -19.18 -8.78
N THR A 446 3.45 -20.31 -9.38
CA THR A 446 3.55 -20.51 -10.83
C THR A 446 2.76 -19.43 -11.58
N PHE A 447 1.55 -19.14 -11.13
CA PHE A 447 0.71 -18.08 -11.71
C PHE A 447 1.29 -16.68 -11.51
N VAL A 448 1.73 -16.35 -10.29
CA VAL A 448 2.32 -15.05 -9.95
C VAL A 448 3.59 -14.78 -10.75
N LEU A 449 4.47 -15.77 -10.90
CA LEU A 449 5.71 -15.63 -11.67
C LEU A 449 5.45 -15.56 -13.17
N LYS A 450 4.42 -16.26 -13.69
CA LYS A 450 3.96 -16.09 -15.07
C LYS A 450 3.47 -14.66 -15.33
N ALA A 451 2.71 -14.10 -14.39
CA ALA A 451 2.26 -12.70 -14.45
C ALA A 451 3.43 -11.70 -14.42
N ALA A 452 4.41 -11.92 -13.54
CA ALA A 452 5.62 -11.13 -13.47
C ALA A 452 6.42 -11.16 -14.79
N ALA A 453 6.67 -12.35 -15.34
CA ALA A 453 7.38 -12.51 -16.61
C ALA A 453 6.65 -11.83 -17.77
N GLN A 454 5.32 -11.90 -17.80
CA GLN A 454 4.53 -11.22 -18.82
C GLN A 454 4.59 -9.70 -18.67
N PHE A 455 4.55 -9.19 -17.44
CA PHE A 455 4.69 -7.76 -17.16
C PHE A 455 6.07 -7.23 -17.59
N ASP A 456 7.15 -7.92 -17.23
CA ASP A 456 8.50 -7.56 -17.67
C ASP A 456 8.63 -7.59 -19.20
N LYS A 457 8.16 -8.67 -19.84
CA LYS A 457 8.15 -8.79 -21.30
C LYS A 457 7.47 -7.60 -21.96
N LEU A 458 6.32 -7.16 -21.45
CA LEU A 458 5.59 -6.03 -22.02
C LEU A 458 6.33 -4.71 -21.81
N LEU A 459 6.95 -4.50 -20.65
CA LEU A 459 7.80 -3.33 -20.38
C LEU A 459 9.05 -3.26 -21.29
N ASN A 460 9.54 -4.41 -21.74
CA ASN A 460 10.68 -4.55 -22.64
C ASN A 460 10.28 -4.71 -24.13
N SER A 461 9.02 -4.46 -24.47
CA SER A 461 8.49 -4.56 -25.84
C SER A 461 7.94 -3.23 -26.37
N GLY A 462 7.47 -3.22 -27.62
CA GLY A 462 6.75 -2.07 -28.19
C GLY A 462 5.45 -1.70 -27.44
N GLU A 463 4.94 -2.60 -26.60
CA GLU A 463 3.72 -2.41 -25.81
C GLU A 463 3.94 -1.61 -24.50
N ARG A 464 5.19 -1.25 -24.18
CA ARG A 464 5.55 -0.52 -22.95
C ARG A 464 4.65 0.69 -22.67
N HIS A 465 4.38 1.48 -23.71
CA HIS A 465 3.54 2.68 -23.61
C HIS A 465 2.12 2.37 -23.09
N ARG A 466 1.55 1.21 -23.45
CA ARG A 466 0.22 0.81 -22.98
C ARG A 466 0.22 0.45 -21.50
N ILE A 467 1.30 -0.18 -21.04
CA ILE A 467 1.48 -0.54 -19.64
C ILE A 467 1.72 0.71 -18.77
N GLU A 468 2.58 1.62 -19.24
CA GLU A 468 2.79 2.92 -18.60
C GLU A 468 1.48 3.71 -18.50
N GLN A 469 0.72 3.80 -19.60
CA GLN A 469 -0.59 4.47 -19.60
C GLN A 469 -1.58 3.81 -18.64
N ALA A 470 -1.61 2.48 -18.59
CA ALA A 470 -2.48 1.75 -17.68
C ALA A 470 -2.11 2.01 -16.20
N LEU A 471 -0.81 2.06 -15.87
CA LEU A 471 -0.33 2.43 -14.54
C LEU A 471 -0.60 3.89 -14.21
N ASP A 472 -0.49 4.80 -15.17
CA ASP A 472 -0.87 6.20 -15.00
C ASP A 472 -2.36 6.36 -14.70
N ASP A 473 -3.21 5.59 -15.38
CA ASP A 473 -4.64 5.56 -15.09
C ASP A 473 -4.95 4.99 -13.71
N VAL A 474 -4.31 3.88 -13.33
CA VAL A 474 -4.43 3.32 -11.98
C VAL A 474 -3.95 4.31 -10.91
N ALA A 475 -2.82 4.99 -11.15
CA ALA A 475 -2.28 6.03 -10.28
C ALA A 475 -3.26 7.20 -10.12
N ALA A 476 -3.95 7.59 -11.19
CA ALA A 476 -4.98 8.63 -11.17
C ALA A 476 -6.34 8.14 -10.60
N GLY A 477 -6.45 6.88 -10.17
CA GLY A 477 -7.71 6.29 -9.70
C GLY A 477 -8.75 6.08 -10.81
N ARG A 478 -8.33 6.08 -12.07
CA ARG A 478 -9.15 5.82 -13.24
C ARG A 478 -9.22 4.30 -13.52
N GLY A 479 -10.27 3.84 -14.20
CA GLY A 479 -10.38 2.47 -14.71
C GLY A 479 -11.21 1.48 -13.88
N MET A 480 -11.36 1.68 -12.56
CA MET A 480 -12.28 0.87 -11.74
C MET A 480 -13.71 1.46 -11.73
N ARG A 481 -14.40 1.35 -12.87
CA ARG A 481 -15.82 1.67 -13.03
C ARG A 481 -16.61 0.46 -13.47
#